data_AF-A0A369XIY4-F1
#
_entry.id   AF-A0A369XIY4-F1
#
_cell.length_a   1.000
_cell.length_b   1.000
_cell.length_c   1.000
_cell.angle_alpha   90.00
_cell.angle_beta   90.00
_cell.angle_gamma   90.00
#
_symmetry.space_group_name_H-M   'P 1'
#
loop_
_entity.id
_entity.type
_entity.pdbx_description
1 polymer ?
#
loop_
_entity_poly.entity_id
_entity_poly.type
_entity_poly.pdbx_seq_one_letter_code
_entity_poly.pdbx_strand_id
1 'polypeptide(L)'
;MTGTTPSFSAFTRFLALTALLALGMHAQAQTDPLPSWNDGPAKQAIITFVEETTTQGSPKFVPPAERIATFDQDGTLWVEHPMYSQVMYILESVPALVKAKPELAKVAPYSTVLEILKGDRAAIAKLTLPDLEKLAMTTLTGMSVDSFSAEAKKWLAEAKDPRWKRPYTELTYLPMQEVLTYLRANAYKTWIVTGG
;
A
#
# COMPACT_ATOMS: atom_id res chain seq x y z
N MET A 1 81.28 -19.72 1.46
CA MET A 1 80.09 -19.54 2.31
C MET A 1 79.40 -18.26 1.88
N THR A 2 78.43 -18.36 0.98
CA THR A 2 77.65 -17.22 0.45
C THR A 2 76.25 -17.27 1.05
N GLY A 3 75.98 -16.42 2.02
CA GLY A 3 74.67 -16.27 2.64
C GLY A 3 73.80 -15.32 1.83
N THR A 4 72.67 -15.81 1.32
CA THR A 4 71.62 -15.02 0.68
C THR A 4 70.66 -14.50 1.74
N THR A 5 70.54 -13.19 1.87
CA THR A 5 69.50 -12.52 2.66
C THR A 5 68.15 -12.56 1.92
N PRO A 6 67.04 -12.97 2.57
CA PRO A 6 65.74 -12.97 1.92
C PRO A 6 65.20 -11.54 1.80
N SER A 7 64.72 -11.20 0.61
CA SER A 7 64.09 -9.91 0.29
C SER A 7 62.75 -9.78 1.02
N PHE A 8 62.71 -8.87 1.99
CA PHE A 8 61.51 -8.50 2.75
C PHE A 8 60.39 -7.87 1.88
N SER A 9 60.64 -7.51 0.61
CA SER A 9 59.71 -6.69 -0.17
C SER A 9 58.50 -7.45 -0.74
N ALA A 10 58.61 -8.77 -0.92
CA ALA A 10 57.51 -9.57 -1.47
C ALA A 10 56.39 -9.78 -0.43
N PHE A 11 56.75 -9.97 0.84
CA PHE A 11 55.80 -10.24 1.92
C PHE A 11 54.96 -9.00 2.27
N THR A 12 55.60 -7.82 2.28
CA THR A 12 54.91 -6.53 2.53
C THR A 12 53.96 -6.14 1.40
N ARG A 13 54.31 -6.49 0.15
CA ARG A 13 53.44 -6.26 -1.02
C ARG A 13 52.23 -7.20 -1.02
N PHE A 14 52.40 -8.44 -0.57
CA PHE A 14 51.29 -9.39 -0.46
C PHE A 14 50.30 -8.99 0.64
N LEU A 15 50.80 -8.55 1.80
CA LEU A 15 49.96 -8.05 2.91
C LEU A 15 49.15 -6.80 2.54
N ALA A 16 49.77 -5.86 1.80
CA ALA A 16 49.12 -4.64 1.33
C ALA A 16 48.01 -4.94 0.31
N LEU A 17 48.20 -5.91 -0.58
CA LEU A 17 47.21 -6.31 -1.57
C LEU A 17 45.99 -7.00 -0.93
N THR A 18 46.21 -7.84 0.10
CA THR A 18 45.12 -8.45 0.88
C THR A 18 44.33 -7.44 1.70
N ALA A 19 44.97 -6.39 2.23
CA ALA A 19 44.28 -5.32 2.95
C ALA A 19 43.40 -4.47 2.02
N LEU A 20 43.88 -4.16 0.81
CA LEU A 20 43.11 -3.44 -0.22
C LEU A 20 41.92 -4.24 -0.75
N LEU A 21 42.05 -5.57 -0.87
CA LEU A 21 40.94 -6.46 -1.26
C LEU A 21 39.89 -6.63 -0.16
N ALA A 22 40.29 -6.62 1.12
CA ALA A 22 39.36 -6.70 2.26
C ALA A 22 38.56 -5.39 2.47
N LEU A 23 39.15 -4.24 2.15
CA LEU A 23 38.48 -2.92 2.19
C LEU A 23 37.52 -2.68 1.01
N GLY A 24 37.71 -3.39 -0.12
CA GLY A 24 36.87 -3.24 -1.32
C GLY A 24 35.53 -3.97 -1.30
N MET A 25 35.29 -4.87 -0.33
CA MET A 25 34.09 -5.72 -0.28
C MET A 25 32.92 -5.16 0.55
N HIS A 26 33.05 -3.97 1.13
CA HIS A 26 31.99 -3.35 1.96
C HIS A 26 31.38 -2.09 1.35
N ALA A 27 31.45 -1.92 0.02
CA ALA A 27 30.43 -1.14 -0.66
C ALA A 27 29.20 -2.03 -0.83
N GLN A 28 28.42 -2.22 0.24
CA GLN A 28 27.04 -2.62 0.05
C GLN A 28 26.44 -1.50 -0.80
N ALA A 29 26.18 -1.76 -2.08
CA ALA A 29 25.26 -0.94 -2.84
C ALA A 29 23.97 -0.96 -2.03
N GLN A 30 23.73 0.13 -1.27
CA GLN A 30 22.47 0.30 -0.58
C GLN A 30 21.45 0.35 -1.70
N THR A 31 20.73 -0.75 -1.89
CA THR A 31 19.63 -0.83 -2.83
C THR A 31 18.73 0.36 -2.54
N ASP A 32 18.46 1.18 -3.57
CA ASP A 32 17.57 2.33 -3.45
C ASP A 32 16.31 1.87 -2.70
N PRO A 33 16.01 2.43 -1.51
CA PRO A 33 14.90 1.96 -0.71
C PRO A 33 13.53 2.27 -1.34
N LEU A 34 13.49 3.20 -2.31
CA LEU A 34 12.28 3.72 -2.94
C LEU A 34 12.44 3.80 -4.48
N PRO A 35 12.65 2.67 -5.18
CA PRO A 35 13.07 2.67 -6.58
C PRO A 35 11.99 3.15 -7.56
N SER A 36 10.70 3.10 -7.19
CA SER A 36 9.61 3.63 -8.02
C SER A 36 9.28 5.10 -7.73
N TRP A 37 10.00 5.75 -6.81
CA TRP A 37 9.91 7.18 -6.57
C TRP A 37 10.91 7.93 -7.46
N ASN A 38 10.41 8.93 -8.18
CA ASN A 38 11.28 9.88 -8.87
C ASN A 38 12.19 10.60 -7.87
N ASP A 39 13.41 10.88 -8.29
CA ASP A 39 14.32 11.71 -7.50
C ASP A 39 13.72 13.13 -7.38
N GLY A 40 13.57 13.58 -6.13
CA GLY A 40 12.92 14.84 -5.83
C GLY A 40 12.59 15.03 -4.35
N PRO A 41 11.96 16.16 -4.00
CA PRO A 41 11.75 16.56 -2.61
C PRO A 41 10.98 15.52 -1.78
N ALA A 42 10.01 14.83 -2.37
CA ALA A 42 9.20 13.84 -1.65
C ALA A 42 10.01 12.59 -1.26
N LYS A 43 10.73 11.97 -2.22
CA LYS A 43 11.60 10.82 -1.95
C LYS A 43 12.66 11.16 -0.91
N GLN A 44 13.30 12.32 -1.05
CA GLN A 44 14.32 12.78 -0.11
C GLN A 44 13.75 13.01 1.29
N ALA A 45 12.55 13.61 1.40
CA ALA A 45 11.91 13.82 2.70
C ALA A 45 11.61 12.51 3.42
N ILE A 46 11.14 11.48 2.70
CA ILE A 46 10.88 10.15 3.29
C ILE A 46 12.18 9.53 3.79
N ILE A 47 13.22 9.49 2.96
CA ILE A 47 14.52 8.89 3.33
C ILE A 47 15.14 9.63 4.52
N THR A 48 15.24 10.96 4.44
CA THR A 48 15.81 11.78 5.52
C THR A 48 15.02 11.64 6.82
N PHE A 49 13.68 11.62 6.77
CA PHE A 49 12.86 11.40 7.97
C PHE A 49 13.19 10.05 8.64
N VAL A 50 13.27 8.98 7.84
CA VAL A 50 13.61 7.65 8.37
C VAL A 50 15.01 7.65 8.95
N GLU A 51 16.02 8.17 8.24
CA GLU A 51 17.40 8.24 8.73
C GLU A 51 17.52 9.03 10.04
N GLU A 52 16.92 10.22 10.10
CA GLU A 52 16.97 11.10 11.28
C GLU A 52 16.31 10.47 12.51
N THR A 53 15.24 9.70 12.31
CA THR A 53 14.48 9.08 13.41
C THR A 53 15.00 7.71 13.81
N THR A 54 15.83 7.07 12.99
CA THR A 54 16.35 5.72 13.27
C THR A 54 17.83 5.69 13.63
N THR A 55 18.60 6.73 13.30
CA THR A 55 20.04 6.81 13.59
C THR A 55 20.30 7.07 15.07
N GLN A 56 21.02 6.16 15.74
CA GLN A 56 21.41 6.34 17.13
C GLN A 56 22.26 7.61 17.31
N GLY A 57 21.96 8.40 18.34
CA GLY A 57 22.63 9.68 18.61
C GLY A 57 22.09 10.86 17.81
N SER A 58 21.17 10.63 16.86
CA SER A 58 20.42 11.73 16.23
C SER A 58 19.58 12.47 17.28
N PRO A 59 19.53 13.81 17.25
CA PRO A 59 18.65 14.58 18.13
C PRO A 59 17.15 14.32 17.86
N LYS A 60 16.82 13.70 16.72
CA LYS A 60 15.46 13.31 16.32
C LYS A 60 15.19 11.82 16.50
N PHE A 61 16.12 11.07 17.12
CA PHE A 61 15.99 9.63 17.29
C PHE A 61 14.68 9.27 18.02
N VAL A 62 13.93 8.33 17.43
CA VAL A 62 12.70 7.77 18.00
C VAL A 62 12.97 6.31 18.35
N PRO A 63 12.72 5.85 19.59
CA PRO A 63 12.90 4.44 19.93
C PRO A 63 11.92 3.56 19.15
N PRO A 64 12.30 2.32 18.76
CA PRO A 64 11.45 1.46 17.92
C PRO A 64 10.01 1.27 18.41
N ALA A 65 9.78 1.28 19.72
CA ALA A 65 8.45 1.13 20.30
C ALA A 65 7.47 2.26 19.93
N GLU A 66 7.99 3.45 19.65
CA GLU A 66 7.24 4.68 19.36
C GLU A 66 7.17 4.99 17.86
N ARG A 67 7.82 4.20 17.00
CA ARG A 67 7.81 4.38 15.54
C ARG A 67 6.48 3.89 14.96
N ILE A 68 5.49 4.76 14.97
CA ILE A 68 4.15 4.51 14.41
C ILE A 68 3.97 5.36 13.14
N ALA A 69 3.60 4.72 12.03
CA ALA A 69 3.25 5.39 10.79
C ALA A 69 1.82 5.00 10.39
N THR A 70 0.95 5.98 10.16
CA THR A 70 -0.45 5.79 9.78
C THR A 70 -0.67 6.15 8.32
N PHE A 71 -1.44 5.34 7.61
CA PHE A 71 -1.78 5.52 6.21
C PHE A 71 -3.29 5.45 6.04
N ASP A 72 -3.86 6.36 5.27
CA ASP A 72 -5.16 6.11 4.67
C ASP A 72 -5.03 4.99 3.60
N GLN A 73 -6.14 4.39 3.19
CA GLN A 73 -6.17 3.33 2.18
C GLN A 73 -6.61 3.88 0.82
N ASP A 74 -7.86 4.33 0.72
CA ASP A 74 -8.45 4.90 -0.49
C ASP A 74 -7.69 6.15 -0.93
N GLY A 75 -7.31 6.22 -2.21
CA GLY A 75 -6.55 7.36 -2.74
C GLY A 75 -5.08 7.44 -2.31
N THR A 76 -4.69 6.73 -1.24
CA THR A 76 -3.35 6.76 -0.64
C THR A 76 -2.54 5.50 -0.89
N LEU A 77 -3.11 4.31 -0.78
CA LEU A 77 -2.43 3.02 -1.04
C LEU A 77 -2.96 2.31 -2.28
N TRP A 78 -4.20 2.61 -2.68
CA TRP A 78 -4.82 2.10 -3.91
C TRP A 78 -5.76 3.14 -4.53
N VAL A 79 -6.23 2.86 -5.74
CA VAL A 79 -7.10 3.75 -6.50
C VAL A 79 -8.49 3.89 -5.86
N GLU A 80 -8.97 5.14 -5.79
CA GLU A 80 -10.32 5.48 -5.30
C GLU A 80 -11.27 6.06 -6.36
N HIS A 81 -10.77 6.34 -7.57
CA HIS A 81 -11.60 6.95 -8.61
C HIS A 81 -12.17 5.90 -9.58
N PRO A 82 -13.43 6.09 -10.04
CA PRO A 82 -14.32 7.22 -9.77
C PRO A 82 -15.07 7.12 -8.43
N MET A 83 -14.96 6.01 -7.72
CA MET A 83 -15.60 5.75 -6.44
C MET A 83 -14.84 4.66 -5.66
N TYR A 84 -14.83 4.74 -4.33
CA TYR A 84 -14.14 3.80 -3.43
C TYR A 84 -14.57 2.35 -3.67
N SER A 85 -13.64 1.41 -3.53
CA SER A 85 -13.90 -0.02 -3.74
C SER A 85 -15.00 -0.55 -2.81
N GLN A 86 -15.06 -0.08 -1.55
CA GLN A 86 -16.12 -0.46 -0.61
C GLN A 86 -17.51 -0.01 -1.08
N VAL A 87 -17.62 1.20 -1.62
CA VAL A 87 -18.88 1.68 -2.19
C VAL A 87 -19.27 0.83 -3.39
N MET A 88 -18.33 0.48 -4.27
CA MET A 88 -18.61 -0.42 -5.40
C MET A 88 -19.13 -1.79 -4.93
N TYR A 89 -18.56 -2.37 -3.88
CA TYR A 89 -19.08 -3.58 -3.24
C TYR A 89 -20.54 -3.42 -2.76
N ILE A 90 -20.85 -2.31 -2.10
CA ILE A 90 -22.21 -1.99 -1.66
C ILE A 90 -23.17 -1.89 -2.85
N LEU A 91 -22.77 -1.18 -3.90
CA LEU A 91 -23.57 -1.01 -5.11
C LEU A 91 -23.85 -2.36 -5.78
N GLU A 92 -22.83 -3.19 -5.94
CA GLU A 92 -22.93 -4.51 -6.57
C GLU A 92 -23.71 -5.53 -5.73
N SER A 93 -23.95 -5.23 -4.45
CA SER A 93 -24.83 -6.02 -3.58
C SER A 93 -26.34 -5.70 -3.78
N VAL A 94 -26.67 -4.53 -4.33
CA VAL A 94 -28.06 -4.09 -4.54
C VAL A 94 -28.90 -5.04 -5.41
N PRO A 95 -28.40 -5.63 -6.51
CA PRO A 95 -29.19 -6.59 -7.30
C PRO A 95 -29.72 -7.78 -6.49
N ALA A 96 -28.95 -8.31 -5.55
CA ALA A 96 -29.38 -9.39 -4.67
C ALA A 96 -30.49 -8.92 -3.70
N LEU A 97 -30.34 -7.72 -3.15
CA LEU A 97 -31.35 -7.07 -2.31
C LEU A 97 -32.66 -6.83 -3.09
N VAL A 98 -32.58 -6.31 -4.31
CA VAL A 98 -33.74 -6.09 -5.19
C VAL A 98 -34.42 -7.40 -5.58
N LYS A 99 -33.66 -8.49 -5.77
CA LYS A 99 -34.25 -9.81 -6.02
C LYS A 99 -35.08 -10.30 -4.83
N ALA A 100 -34.63 -10.03 -3.60
CA ALA A 100 -35.36 -10.35 -2.38
C ALA A 100 -36.53 -9.38 -2.10
N LYS A 101 -36.42 -8.12 -2.55
CA LYS A 101 -37.38 -7.02 -2.36
C LYS A 101 -37.65 -6.28 -3.68
N PRO A 102 -38.45 -6.85 -4.59
CA PRO A 102 -38.63 -6.34 -5.95
C PRO A 102 -39.17 -4.91 -6.01
N GLU A 103 -39.90 -4.46 -4.99
CA GLU A 103 -40.40 -3.09 -4.87
C GLU A 103 -39.29 -2.03 -4.88
N LEU A 104 -38.09 -2.38 -4.40
CA LEU A 104 -36.94 -1.45 -4.36
C LEU A 104 -36.44 -1.08 -5.75
N ALA A 105 -36.71 -1.89 -6.78
CA ALA A 105 -36.26 -1.62 -8.16
C ALA A 105 -36.76 -0.27 -8.71
N LYS A 106 -37.83 0.30 -8.13
CA LYS A 106 -38.45 1.56 -8.54
C LYS A 106 -38.18 2.72 -7.56
N VAL A 107 -37.35 2.51 -6.54
CA VAL A 107 -37.14 3.46 -5.45
C VAL A 107 -35.68 3.89 -5.39
N ALA A 108 -35.43 5.20 -5.27
CA ALA A 108 -34.09 5.72 -5.05
C ALA A 108 -33.58 5.44 -3.61
N PRO A 109 -32.29 5.18 -3.42
CA PRO A 109 -31.23 5.17 -4.43
C PRO A 109 -31.08 3.85 -5.22
N TYR A 110 -31.83 2.79 -4.89
CA TYR A 110 -31.66 1.47 -5.52
C TYR A 110 -31.88 1.47 -7.03
N SER A 111 -32.91 2.16 -7.53
CA SER A 111 -33.14 2.30 -8.97
C SER A 111 -31.95 2.97 -9.68
N THR A 112 -31.36 4.01 -9.06
CA THR A 112 -30.15 4.68 -9.54
C THR A 112 -28.96 3.72 -9.59
N VAL A 113 -28.79 2.86 -8.58
CA VAL A 113 -27.73 1.84 -8.57
C VAL A 113 -27.91 0.85 -9.72
N LEU A 114 -29.14 0.39 -9.99
CA LEU A 114 -29.40 -0.50 -11.12
C LEU A 114 -29.07 0.15 -12.47
N GLU A 115 -29.22 1.46 -12.62
CA GLU A 115 -28.80 2.21 -13.81
C GLU A 115 -27.27 2.30 -13.92
N ILE A 116 -26.58 2.59 -12.81
CA ILE A 116 -25.11 2.61 -12.71
C ILE A 116 -24.52 1.27 -13.16
N LEU A 117 -25.05 0.16 -12.62
CA LEU A 117 -24.58 -1.20 -12.92
C LEU A 117 -24.90 -1.64 -14.36
N LYS A 118 -25.90 -1.04 -15.01
CA LYS A 118 -26.19 -1.24 -16.44
C LYS A 118 -25.27 -0.45 -17.37
N GLY A 119 -24.48 0.48 -16.83
CA GLY A 119 -23.45 1.20 -17.57
C GLY A 119 -23.51 2.73 -17.47
N ASP A 120 -24.54 3.32 -16.83
CA ASP A 120 -24.58 4.78 -16.61
C ASP A 120 -23.68 5.18 -15.43
N ARG A 121 -22.37 5.10 -15.62
CA ARG A 121 -21.39 5.44 -14.57
C ARG A 121 -21.41 6.90 -14.16
N ALA A 122 -21.87 7.80 -15.05
CA ALA A 122 -22.02 9.20 -14.69
C ALA A 122 -23.08 9.40 -13.60
N ALA A 123 -24.05 8.49 -13.47
CA ALA A 123 -25.03 8.52 -12.39
C ALA A 123 -24.44 8.26 -11.00
N ILE A 124 -23.20 7.77 -10.87
CA ILE A 124 -22.50 7.70 -9.56
C ILE A 124 -22.44 9.08 -8.91
N ALA A 125 -22.24 10.14 -9.71
CA ALA A 125 -22.19 11.52 -9.20
C ALA A 125 -23.54 12.03 -8.65
N LYS A 126 -24.64 11.29 -8.88
CA LYS A 126 -25.97 11.61 -8.33
C LYS A 126 -26.18 11.04 -6.92
N LEU A 127 -25.33 10.12 -6.47
CA LEU A 127 -25.44 9.52 -5.14
C LEU A 127 -24.90 10.50 -4.09
N THR A 128 -25.74 10.84 -3.13
CA THR A 128 -25.34 11.67 -1.98
C THR A 128 -24.80 10.81 -0.85
N LEU A 129 -24.11 11.41 0.13
CA LEU A 129 -23.64 10.67 1.31
C LEU A 129 -24.80 9.94 2.06
N PRO A 130 -25.96 10.57 2.31
CA PRO A 130 -27.13 9.86 2.86
C PRO A 130 -27.63 8.69 2.00
N ASP A 131 -27.50 8.77 0.67
CA ASP A 131 -27.85 7.64 -0.21
C ASP A 131 -26.87 6.48 0.00
N LEU A 132 -25.58 6.76 0.10
CA LEU A 132 -24.55 5.75 0.36
C LEU A 132 -24.73 5.11 1.73
N GLU A 133 -25.04 5.89 2.77
CA GLU A 133 -25.37 5.37 4.10
C GLU A 133 -26.61 4.47 4.07
N LYS A 134 -27.68 4.90 3.38
CA LYS A 134 -28.89 4.08 3.22
C LYS A 134 -28.61 2.78 2.49
N LEU A 135 -27.79 2.81 1.44
CA LEU A 135 -27.36 1.62 0.70
C LEU A 135 -26.56 0.69 1.61
N ALA A 136 -25.54 1.19 2.29
CA ALA A 136 -24.73 0.42 3.24
C ALA A 136 -25.59 -0.22 4.34
N MET A 137 -26.50 0.55 4.95
CA MET A 137 -27.40 0.07 5.98
C MET A 137 -28.31 -1.05 5.48
N THR A 138 -28.76 -0.99 4.23
CA THR A 138 -29.72 -1.97 3.70
C THR A 138 -29.07 -3.21 3.10
N THR A 139 -27.79 -3.14 2.72
CA THR A 139 -27.05 -4.29 2.17
C THR A 139 -26.16 -4.98 3.21
N LEU A 140 -25.66 -4.26 4.23
CA LEU A 140 -24.62 -4.77 5.13
C LEU A 140 -25.12 -5.08 6.56
N THR A 141 -26.35 -4.72 6.92
CA THR A 141 -26.86 -4.99 8.27
C THR A 141 -27.62 -6.31 8.37
N GLY A 142 -27.68 -6.86 9.58
CA GLY A 142 -28.38 -8.13 9.84
C GLY A 142 -27.58 -9.39 9.51
N MET A 143 -26.35 -9.26 9.02
CA MET A 143 -25.40 -10.36 8.83
C MET A 143 -24.37 -10.43 9.96
N SER A 144 -23.80 -11.62 10.17
CA SER A 144 -22.67 -11.79 11.09
C SER A 144 -21.38 -11.22 10.47
N VAL A 145 -20.41 -10.87 11.32
CA VAL A 145 -19.08 -10.42 10.86
C VAL A 145 -18.38 -11.48 10.01
N ASP A 146 -18.56 -12.76 10.32
CA ASP A 146 -17.97 -13.86 9.54
C ASP A 146 -18.61 -13.97 8.16
N SER A 147 -19.93 -13.81 8.06
CA SER A 147 -20.65 -13.77 6.79
C SER A 147 -20.20 -12.61 5.93
N PHE A 148 -20.16 -11.40 6.50
CA PHE A 148 -19.65 -10.21 5.82
C PHE A 148 -18.21 -10.42 5.32
N SER A 149 -17.34 -10.94 6.18
CA SER A 149 -15.94 -11.18 5.84
C SER A 149 -15.78 -12.19 4.71
N ALA A 150 -16.62 -13.23 4.66
CA ALA A 150 -16.60 -14.23 3.60
C ALA A 150 -17.10 -13.65 2.27
N GLU A 151 -18.18 -12.87 2.30
CA GLU A 151 -18.76 -12.22 1.11
C GLU A 151 -17.81 -11.17 0.53
N ALA A 152 -17.24 -10.30 1.36
CA ALA A 152 -16.28 -9.29 0.95
C ALA A 152 -15.01 -9.92 0.35
N LYS A 153 -14.49 -11.00 0.95
CA LYS A 153 -13.35 -11.74 0.38
C LYS A 153 -13.67 -12.35 -0.98
N LYS A 154 -14.85 -12.95 -1.13
CA LYS A 154 -15.30 -13.50 -2.41
C LYS A 154 -15.40 -12.39 -3.45
N TRP A 155 -16.02 -11.27 -3.10
CA TRP A 155 -16.14 -10.13 -4.01
C TRP A 155 -14.77 -9.61 -4.42
N LEU A 156 -13.84 -9.36 -3.48
CA LEU A 156 -12.48 -8.89 -3.79
C LEU A 156 -11.69 -9.84 -4.72
N ALA A 157 -11.96 -11.15 -4.65
CA ALA A 157 -11.30 -12.13 -5.51
C ALA A 157 -11.80 -12.10 -6.97
N GLU A 158 -13.03 -11.67 -7.20
CA GLU A 158 -13.70 -11.72 -8.51
C GLU A 158 -13.85 -10.34 -9.16
N ALA A 159 -14.07 -9.31 -8.34
CA ALA A 159 -14.39 -7.95 -8.76
C ALA A 159 -13.21 -7.30 -9.47
N LYS A 160 -13.49 -6.70 -10.62
CA LYS A 160 -12.50 -6.01 -11.44
C LYS A 160 -12.92 -4.57 -11.66
N ASP A 161 -11.95 -3.68 -11.53
CA ASP A 161 -12.19 -2.30 -11.89
C ASP A 161 -12.56 -2.20 -13.38
N PRO A 162 -13.59 -1.42 -13.71
CA PRO A 162 -14.07 -1.37 -15.07
C PRO A 162 -13.22 -0.56 -16.05
N ARG A 163 -12.35 0.35 -15.59
CA ARG A 163 -11.41 1.12 -16.41
C ARG A 163 -10.18 0.29 -16.73
N TRP A 164 -9.55 -0.31 -15.73
CA TRP A 164 -8.30 -1.07 -15.90
C TRP A 164 -8.51 -2.55 -16.23
N LYS A 165 -9.70 -3.10 -16.00
CA LYS A 165 -10.03 -4.53 -16.19
C LYS A 165 -9.14 -5.47 -15.36
N ARG A 166 -8.66 -4.99 -14.22
CA ARG A 166 -7.82 -5.72 -13.26
C ARG A 166 -8.56 -5.86 -11.93
N PRO A 167 -8.27 -6.89 -11.13
CA PRO A 167 -8.76 -6.97 -9.75
C PRO A 167 -8.42 -5.70 -8.97
N TYR A 168 -9.33 -5.24 -8.11
CA TYR A 168 -9.09 -4.05 -7.27
C TYR A 168 -7.82 -4.17 -6.42
N THR A 169 -7.51 -5.38 -5.95
CA THR A 169 -6.30 -5.68 -5.16
C THR A 169 -4.99 -5.48 -5.93
N GLU A 170 -5.04 -5.34 -7.25
CA GLU A 170 -3.86 -5.05 -8.07
C GLU A 170 -3.73 -3.56 -8.41
N LEU A 171 -4.74 -2.74 -8.09
CA LEU A 171 -4.73 -1.29 -8.33
C LEU A 171 -4.10 -0.50 -7.18
N THR A 172 -3.08 -1.10 -6.57
CA THR A 172 -2.28 -0.49 -5.51
C THR A 172 -1.15 0.35 -6.08
N TYR A 173 -0.68 1.33 -5.33
CA TYR A 173 0.46 2.14 -5.74
C TYR A 173 1.78 1.47 -5.34
N LEU A 174 2.52 0.97 -6.33
CA LEU A 174 3.84 0.38 -6.12
C LEU A 174 4.79 1.29 -5.30
N PRO A 175 4.89 2.61 -5.56
CA PRO A 175 5.70 3.51 -4.72
C PRO A 175 5.31 3.47 -3.23
N MET A 176 4.03 3.31 -2.92
CA MET A 176 3.56 3.26 -1.52
C MET A 176 3.81 1.91 -0.86
N GLN A 177 3.81 0.81 -1.62
CA GLN A 177 4.26 -0.49 -1.11
C GLN A 177 5.75 -0.46 -0.71
N GLU A 178 6.56 0.27 -1.47
CA GLU A 178 7.98 0.48 -1.17
C GLU A 178 8.13 1.29 0.12
N VAL A 179 7.37 2.39 0.30
CA VAL A 179 7.36 3.17 1.56
C VAL A 179 6.99 2.31 2.76
N LEU A 180 5.91 1.51 2.67
CA LEU A 180 5.49 0.60 3.73
C LEU A 180 6.58 -0.43 4.07
N THR A 181 7.29 -0.93 3.06
CA THR A 181 8.38 -1.89 3.24
C THR A 181 9.60 -1.24 3.87
N TYR A 182 9.99 -0.07 3.39
CA TYR A 182 11.11 0.71 3.91
C TYR A 182 10.90 1.12 5.37
N LEU A 183 9.71 1.59 5.73
CA LEU A 183 9.35 1.92 7.11
C LEU A 183 9.43 0.68 8.02
N ARG A 184 8.86 -0.45 7.60
CA ARG A 184 8.92 -1.71 8.38
C ARG A 184 10.34 -2.23 8.55
N ALA A 185 11.17 -2.13 7.51
CA ALA A 185 12.60 -2.45 7.60
C ALA A 185 13.35 -1.58 8.62
N ASN A 186 12.82 -0.38 8.91
CA ASN A 186 13.32 0.56 9.91
C ASN A 186 12.55 0.52 11.25
N ALA A 187 11.87 -0.60 11.52
CA ALA A 187 11.12 -0.89 12.74
C ALA A 187 9.92 0.02 13.01
N TYR A 188 9.36 0.66 11.99
CA TYR A 188 8.05 1.30 12.10
C TYR A 188 6.93 0.25 12.10
N LYS A 189 5.91 0.48 12.93
CA LYS A 189 4.61 -0.18 12.81
C LYS A 189 3.72 0.64 11.88
N THR A 190 3.30 0.03 10.77
CA THR A 190 2.43 0.67 9.77
C THR A 190 0.97 0.32 10.07
N TRP A 191 0.12 1.32 10.25
CA TRP A 191 -1.30 1.18 10.53
C TRP A 191 -2.15 1.77 9.41
N ILE A 192 -3.27 1.14 9.11
CA ILE A 192 -4.31 1.73 8.25
C ILE A 192 -5.27 2.51 9.14
N VAL A 193 -5.50 3.78 8.80
CA VAL A 193 -6.47 4.68 9.43
C VAL A 193 -7.30 5.26 8.31
N THR A 194 -8.43 4.63 8.01
CA THR A 194 -9.25 4.94 6.85
C THR A 194 -10.73 5.08 7.24
N GLY A 195 -11.48 5.83 6.44
CA GLY A 195 -12.93 5.97 6.60
C GLY A 195 -13.76 4.86 5.94
N GLY A 196 -13.14 4.07 5.06
CA GLY A 196 -13.73 2.92 4.37
C GLY A 196 -13.53 1.59 5.06
#